data_AF-A0A5N8HJV7-F1
#
_entry.id   AF-A0A5N8HJV7-F1
#
_cell.length_a   1.000
_cell.length_b   1.000
_cell.length_c   1.000
_cell.angle_alpha   90.00
_cell.angle_beta   90.00
_cell.angle_gamma   90.00
#
_symmetry.space_group_name_H-M   'P 1'
#
loop_
_entity.id
_entity.type
_entity.pdbx_description
1 polymer ?
#
loop_
_entity_poly.entity_id
_entity_poly.type
_entity_poly.pdbx_seq_one_letter_code
_entity_poly.pdbx_strand_id
1 'polypeptide(L)'
;MSDYKSTLNLPETGFPMRGDLAKREPGMLARWTDDDLYGIIRAAKKGKKTFILHDGPPYANGSIHIGHSVNKILKDIIVKSKGLSGYDSPYVPGWD
;
A
#
# COMPACT_ATOMS: atom_id res chain seq x y z
N MET A 1 36.31 36.49 1.28
CA MET A 1 34.91 36.40 1.76
C MET A 1 34.81 35.10 2.53
N SER A 2 34.48 35.13 3.81
CA SER A 2 34.47 33.92 4.65
C SER A 2 33.31 33.00 4.22
N ASP A 3 33.59 31.71 4.05
CA ASP A 3 32.57 30.70 3.76
C ASP A 3 31.90 30.25 5.07
N TYR A 4 30.63 30.61 5.25
CA TYR A 4 29.83 30.26 6.43
C TYR A 4 28.96 29.00 6.17
N LYS A 5 29.06 28.38 4.99
CA LYS A 5 28.20 27.24 4.63
C LYS A 5 28.35 26.06 5.59
N SER A 6 29.56 25.83 6.11
CA SER A 6 29.84 24.76 7.08
C SER A 6 29.36 25.05 8.50
N THR A 7 28.92 26.28 8.79
CA THR A 7 28.40 26.65 10.12
C THR A 7 26.87 26.57 10.19
N LEU A 8 26.20 26.19 9.09
CA LEU A 8 24.75 26.09 8.99
C LEU A 8 24.28 24.64 9.14
N ASN A 9 23.25 24.43 9.96
CA ASN A 9 22.57 23.13 10.08
C ASN A 9 21.52 22.98 8.96
N LEU A 10 21.98 22.64 7.77
CA LEU A 10 21.09 22.44 6.61
C LEU A 10 20.39 21.08 6.68
N PRO A 11 19.14 20.97 6.18
CA PRO A 11 18.47 19.68 6.06
C PRO A 11 19.23 18.77 5.08
N GLU A 12 19.50 17.54 5.52
CA GLU A 12 20.08 16.48 4.70
C GLU A 12 19.15 15.27 4.70
N THR A 13 18.90 14.70 3.52
CA THR A 13 18.08 13.49 3.39
C THR A 13 18.49 12.68 2.17
N GLY A 14 18.48 11.35 2.32
CA GLY A 14 18.59 10.42 1.20
C GLY A 14 17.28 10.27 0.41
N PHE A 15 16.19 10.93 0.84
CA PHE A 15 14.92 10.88 0.13
C PHE A 15 15.00 11.68 -1.18
N PRO A 16 14.85 11.04 -2.35
CA PRO A 16 14.97 11.73 -3.62
C PRO A 16 13.80 12.69 -3.82
N MET A 17 14.09 13.89 -4.32
CA MET A 17 13.07 14.88 -4.64
C MET A 17 12.15 14.43 -5.78
N ARG A 18 12.66 13.62 -6.72
CA ARG A 18 11.87 13.02 -7.80
C ARG A 18 11.35 11.65 -7.37
N GLY A 19 10.07 11.38 -7.67
CA GLY A 19 9.42 10.12 -7.33
C GLY A 19 10.02 8.90 -8.02
N ASP A 20 10.14 8.94 -9.36
CA ASP A 20 10.53 7.79 -10.21
C ASP A 20 9.69 6.52 -9.94
N LEU A 21 8.37 6.73 -9.73
CA LEU A 21 7.45 5.72 -9.20
C LEU A 21 7.37 4.46 -10.09
N ALA A 22 7.32 4.63 -11.41
CA ALA A 22 7.27 3.51 -12.35
C ALA A 22 8.44 2.52 -12.19
N LYS A 23 9.60 2.97 -11.68
CA LYS A 23 10.75 2.09 -11.37
C LYS A 23 10.76 1.60 -9.92
N ARG A 24 10.31 2.43 -8.99
CA ARG A 24 10.38 2.13 -7.55
C ARG A 24 9.23 1.25 -7.05
N GLU A 25 8.02 1.45 -7.56
CA GLU A 25 6.83 0.71 -7.14
C GLU A 25 6.97 -0.80 -7.36
N PRO A 26 7.50 -1.30 -8.50
CA PRO A 26 7.72 -2.74 -8.67
C PRO A 26 8.64 -3.34 -7.59
N GLY A 27 9.72 -2.66 -7.22
CA GLY A 27 10.63 -3.11 -6.16
C GLY A 27 9.99 -3.06 -4.76
N MET A 28 9.13 -2.07 -4.51
CA MET A 28 8.35 -2.00 -3.27
C MET A 28 7.35 -3.16 -3.15
N LEU A 29 6.64 -3.48 -4.25
CA LEU A 29 5.70 -4.60 -4.28
C LEU A 29 6.40 -5.94 -4.09
N ALA A 30 7.54 -6.16 -4.78
CA ALA A 30 8.35 -7.37 -4.62
C ALA A 30 8.76 -7.56 -3.15
N ARG A 31 9.27 -6.51 -2.51
CA ARG A 31 9.60 -6.55 -1.09
C ARG A 31 8.40 -6.89 -0.20
N TRP A 32 7.22 -6.30 -0.45
CA TRP A 32 6.02 -6.62 0.33
C TRP A 32 5.61 -8.09 0.20
N THR A 33 5.82 -8.69 -0.98
CA THR A 33 5.57 -10.11 -1.22
C THR A 33 6.62 -10.97 -0.50
N ASP A 34 7.91 -10.65 -0.64
CA ASP A 34 9.01 -11.39 -0.01
C ASP A 34 8.92 -11.36 1.52
N ASP A 35 8.53 -10.22 2.09
CA ASP A 35 8.37 -10.02 3.54
C ASP A 35 7.05 -10.65 4.09
N ASP A 36 6.16 -11.20 3.25
CA ASP A 36 4.77 -11.56 3.60
C ASP A 36 4.07 -10.46 4.41
N LEU A 37 4.14 -9.21 3.91
CA LEU A 37 3.63 -8.05 4.62
C LEU A 37 2.14 -8.21 4.96
N TYR A 38 1.36 -8.83 4.07
CA TYR A 38 -0.06 -9.08 4.32
C TYR A 38 -0.25 -10.03 5.51
N GLY A 39 0.49 -11.15 5.56
CA GLY A 39 0.46 -12.08 6.68
C GLY A 39 0.89 -11.43 8.00
N ILE A 40 1.95 -10.61 7.99
CA ILE A 40 2.39 -9.82 9.15
C ILE A 40 1.26 -8.92 9.65
N ILE A 41 0.58 -8.21 8.75
CA ILE A 41 -0.56 -7.35 9.10
C ILE A 41 -1.69 -8.20 9.69
N ARG A 42 -2.01 -9.36 9.12
CA ARG A 42 -3.05 -10.27 9.65
C ARG A 42 -2.72 -10.73 11.06
N ALA A 43 -1.50 -11.18 11.30
CA ALA A 43 -1.03 -11.61 12.61
C ALA A 43 -1.16 -10.49 13.65
N ALA A 44 -0.76 -9.25 13.31
CA ALA A 44 -0.84 -8.08 14.18
C ALA A 44 -2.28 -7.60 14.48
N LYS A 45 -3.27 -8.05 13.71
CA LYS A 45 -4.69 -7.70 13.90
C LYS A 45 -5.53 -8.85 14.49
N LYS A 46 -4.94 -10.03 14.70
CA LYS A 46 -5.62 -11.19 15.29
C LYS A 46 -6.34 -10.82 16.60
N GLY A 47 -7.59 -11.24 16.73
CA GLY A 47 -8.43 -11.00 17.92
C GLY A 47 -9.08 -9.63 17.99
N LYS A 48 -8.81 -8.72 17.04
CA LYS A 48 -9.53 -7.43 16.94
C LYS A 48 -10.90 -7.62 16.30
N LYS A 49 -11.77 -6.63 16.48
CA LYS A 49 -13.10 -6.62 15.84
C LYS A 49 -12.93 -6.71 14.32
N THR A 50 -13.60 -7.67 13.71
CA THR A 50 -13.50 -7.89 12.27
C THR A 50 -14.29 -6.86 11.49
N PHE A 51 -13.77 -6.43 10.35
CA PHE A 51 -14.50 -5.68 9.33
C PHE A 51 -14.30 -6.38 7.99
N ILE A 52 -15.39 -6.88 7.40
CA ILE A 52 -15.34 -7.61 6.13
C ILE A 52 -15.88 -6.71 5.02
N LEU A 53 -15.05 -6.49 4.01
CA LEU A 53 -15.47 -5.93 2.73
C LEU A 53 -15.49 -7.07 1.71
N HIS A 54 -16.68 -7.49 1.29
CA HIS A 54 -16.81 -8.56 0.30
C HIS A 54 -16.46 -8.04 -1.10
N ASP A 55 -15.61 -8.78 -1.81
CA ASP A 55 -15.18 -8.43 -3.15
C ASP A 55 -16.13 -9.04 -4.18
N GLY A 56 -16.85 -8.19 -4.92
CA GLY A 56 -17.56 -8.64 -6.12
C GLY A 56 -16.54 -9.21 -7.13
N PRO A 57 -16.67 -10.49 -7.54
CA PRO A 57 -15.71 -11.14 -8.41
C PRO A 57 -15.76 -10.50 -9.82
N PRO A 58 -14.63 -10.03 -10.37
CA PRO A 58 -14.57 -9.67 -11.78
C PRO A 58 -14.56 -10.94 -12.63
N TYR A 59 -15.12 -10.83 -13.84
CA TYR A 59 -15.02 -11.90 -14.82
C TYR A 59 -13.55 -12.23 -15.13
N ALA A 60 -13.22 -13.51 -15.20
CA ALA A 60 -11.88 -13.99 -15.56
C ALA A 60 -11.57 -13.90 -17.07
N ASN A 61 -12.20 -12.96 -17.78
CA ASN A 61 -12.02 -12.74 -19.21
C ASN A 61 -11.69 -11.27 -19.53
N GLY A 62 -10.96 -11.07 -20.64
CA GLY A 62 -10.59 -9.73 -21.10
C GLY A 62 -9.50 -9.06 -20.28
N SER A 63 -9.18 -7.82 -20.69
CA SER A 63 -8.15 -6.99 -20.05
C SER A 63 -8.75 -6.07 -18.99
N ILE A 64 -7.96 -5.80 -17.95
CA ILE A 64 -8.29 -4.81 -16.93
C ILE A 64 -8.38 -3.41 -17.55
N HIS A 65 -9.55 -2.80 -17.49
CA HIS A 65 -9.76 -1.37 -17.79
C HIS A 65 -9.78 -0.50 -16.53
N ILE A 66 -9.77 0.83 -16.70
CA ILE A 66 -9.69 1.81 -15.60
C ILE A 66 -10.75 1.63 -14.51
N GLY A 67 -11.97 1.20 -14.87
CA GLY A 67 -13.03 0.89 -13.90
C GLY A 67 -12.64 -0.18 -12.86
N HIS A 68 -11.85 -1.19 -13.25
CA HIS A 68 -11.32 -2.17 -12.30
C HIS A 68 -10.34 -1.52 -11.33
N SER A 69 -9.44 -0.67 -11.84
CA SER A 69 -8.47 0.06 -11.01
C SER A 69 -9.18 0.93 -9.98
N VAL A 70 -10.18 1.72 -10.41
CA VAL A 70 -10.98 2.56 -9.50
C VAL A 70 -11.66 1.70 -8.43
N ASN A 71 -12.30 0.60 -8.82
CA ASN A 71 -12.97 -0.30 -7.88
C ASN A 71 -11.99 -0.87 -6.83
N LYS A 72 -10.85 -1.40 -7.26
CA LYS A 72 -9.88 -2.05 -6.37
C LYS A 72 -9.15 -1.05 -5.48
N ILE A 73 -8.80 0.13 -6.00
CA ILE A 73 -8.15 1.19 -5.21
C ILE A 73 -9.09 1.69 -4.10
N LEU A 74 -10.38 1.91 -4.40
CA LEU A 74 -11.34 2.35 -3.38
C LEU A 74 -11.54 1.30 -2.27
N LYS A 75 -11.64 0.02 -2.66
CA LYS A 75 -11.72 -1.10 -1.70
C LYS A 75 -10.48 -1.17 -0.81
N ASP A 76 -9.29 -1.03 -1.39
CA ASP A 76 -8.01 -1.03 -0.68
C ASP A 76 -7.91 0.13 0.33
N ILE A 77 -8.32 1.34 -0.04
CA ILE A 77 -8.39 2.50 0.88
C ILE A 77 -9.26 2.18 2.09
N ILE A 78 -10.45 1.61 1.88
CA ILE A 78 -11.37 1.27 2.98
C ILE A 78 -10.76 0.20 3.89
N VAL A 79 -10.22 -0.88 3.32
CA VAL A 79 -9.59 -1.98 4.06
C VAL A 79 -8.41 -1.47 4.90
N LYS A 80 -7.53 -0.66 4.32
CA LYS A 80 -6.39 -0.05 5.02
C LYS A 80 -6.85 0.91 6.12
N SER A 81 -7.83 1.76 5.83
CA SER A 81 -8.38 2.70 6.82
C SER A 81 -8.98 1.99 8.03
N LYS A 82 -9.76 0.92 7.82
CA LYS A 82 -10.32 0.11 8.91
C LYS A 82 -9.24 -0.65 9.68
N GLY A 83 -8.25 -1.20 8.98
CA GLY A 83 -7.07 -1.82 9.60
C GLY A 83 -6.31 -0.85 10.51
N LEU A 84 -6.06 0.38 10.04
CA LEU A 84 -5.42 1.45 10.80
C LEU A 84 -6.27 1.90 11.99
N SER A 85 -7.60 1.89 11.85
CA SER A 85 -8.56 2.19 12.92
C SER A 85 -8.75 1.07 13.95
N GLY A 86 -7.94 0.01 13.87
CA GLY A 86 -7.93 -1.06 14.88
C GLY A 86 -8.82 -2.26 14.59
N TYR A 87 -9.36 -2.38 13.37
CA TYR A 87 -10.11 -3.58 12.96
C TYR A 87 -9.18 -4.66 12.39
N ASP A 88 -9.62 -5.91 12.47
CA ASP A 88 -9.10 -6.98 11.62
C ASP A 88 -9.87 -6.95 10.29
N SER A 89 -9.25 -6.39 9.25
CA SER A 89 -9.91 -6.18 7.94
C SER A 89 -9.27 -7.02 6.85
N PRO A 90 -9.57 -8.33 6.76
CA PRO A 90 -9.04 -9.17 5.69
C PRO A 90 -9.73 -8.82 4.37
N TYR A 91 -8.97 -8.88 3.28
CA TYR A 91 -9.48 -8.70 1.92
C TYR A 91 -9.10 -9.91 1.09
N VAL A 92 -10.10 -10.56 0.50
CA VAL A 92 -9.93 -11.75 -0.33
C VAL A 92 -10.56 -11.44 -1.69
N PRO A 93 -9.75 -11.26 -2.74
CA PRO A 93 -10.28 -11.07 -4.08
C PRO A 93 -10.89 -12.36 -4.61
N GLY A 94 -11.98 -12.25 -5.36
CA GLY A 94 -12.62 -13.36 -6.08
C GLY A 94 -12.41 -13.26 -7.59
N TRP A 95 -12.91 -14.25 -8.30
CA TRP A 95 -13.03 -14.29 -9.76
C TRP A 95 -14.32 -15.03 -10.13
N ASP A 96 -14.97 -14.58 -11.20
CA ASP A 96 -16.14 -15.23 -11.81
C ASP A 96 -15.73 -15.95 -13.10
#